data_AF-A0A661IM72-F1
#
_entry.id   AF-A0A661IM72-F1
#
_cell.length_a   1.000
_cell.length_b   1.000
_cell.length_c   1.000
_cell.angle_alpha   90.00
_cell.angle_beta   90.00
_cell.angle_gamma   90.00
#
_symmetry.space_group_name_H-M   'P 1'
#
loop_
_entity.id
_entity.type
_entity.pdbx_description
1 polymer ?
#
loop_
_entity_poly.entity_id
_entity_poly.type
_entity_poly.pdbx_seq_one_letter_code
_entity_poly.pdbx_strand_id
1 'polypeptide(L)'
;MKSNKLKYSSKIEMLKYNISRYDSDYLGVNFKSSFLVIGNITILGFLISYFTKINMQFFYISLFITTCSLFFTLLAIKPYLKSNSNKNSLIFFNDVANVKYDILCNKLNNLSKEQYINDLIEQMYVLSKGLQIKFKYLNISTTLFMINCVLLFIYVLFILVK
;
A
#
# COMPACT_ATOMS: atom_id res chain seq x y z
N MET A 1 -26.03 24.21 -23.79
CA MET A 1 -24.68 24.56 -23.26
C MET A 1 -24.54 24.48 -21.73
N LYS A 2 -25.49 24.97 -20.92
CA LYS A 2 -25.42 24.89 -19.44
C LYS A 2 -25.42 23.45 -18.88
N SER A 3 -26.21 22.53 -19.44
CA SER A 3 -26.28 21.14 -18.91
C SER A 3 -24.99 20.34 -19.11
N ASN A 4 -24.29 20.51 -20.24
CA ASN A 4 -22.99 19.88 -20.45
C ASN A 4 -21.93 20.42 -19.48
N LYS A 5 -21.93 21.73 -19.19
CA LYS A 5 -20.98 22.34 -18.24
C LYS A 5 -21.16 21.81 -16.81
N LEU A 6 -22.40 21.64 -16.37
CA LEU A 6 -22.73 21.04 -15.06
C LEU A 6 -22.32 19.56 -14.99
N LYS A 7 -22.57 18.79 -16.06
CA LYS A 7 -22.17 17.37 -16.16
C LYS A 7 -20.64 17.19 -16.07
N TYR A 8 -19.88 18.09 -16.68
CA TYR A 8 -18.41 18.05 -16.61
C TYR A 8 -17.86 18.43 -15.23
N SER A 9 -18.43 19.44 -14.56
CA SER A 9 -18.04 19.79 -13.18
C SER A 9 -18.25 18.61 -12.24
N SER A 10 -19.44 18.01 -12.30
CA SER A 10 -19.80 16.85 -11.50
C SER A 10 -18.88 15.65 -11.76
N LYS A 11 -18.51 15.38 -13.03
CA LYS A 11 -17.56 14.31 -13.35
C LYS A 11 -16.17 14.56 -12.75
N ILE A 12 -15.65 15.79 -12.84
CA ILE A 12 -14.34 16.15 -12.27
C ILE A 12 -14.37 16.03 -10.75
N GLU A 13 -15.44 16.50 -10.10
CA GLU A 13 -15.63 16.38 -8.64
C GLU A 13 -15.67 14.92 -8.19
N MET A 14 -16.42 14.08 -8.90
CA MET A 14 -16.47 12.63 -8.63
C MET A 14 -15.09 11.97 -8.76
N LEU A 15 -14.33 12.30 -9.81
CA LEU A 15 -12.98 11.76 -10.01
C LEU A 15 -12.02 12.19 -8.90
N LYS A 16 -12.01 13.48 -8.55
CA LYS A 16 -11.19 14.01 -7.45
C LYS A 16 -11.56 13.39 -6.10
N TYR A 17 -12.86 13.22 -5.84
CA TYR A 17 -13.35 12.56 -4.64
C TYR A 17 -12.85 11.12 -4.53
N ASN A 18 -12.93 10.34 -5.63
CA ASN A 18 -12.42 8.97 -5.64
C ASN A 18 -10.90 8.91 -5.47
N ILE A 19 -10.14 9.79 -6.13
CA ILE A 19 -8.68 9.91 -5.95
C ILE A 19 -8.35 10.18 -4.48
N SER A 20 -9.01 11.16 -3.86
CA SER A 20 -8.81 11.49 -2.44
C SER A 20 -9.15 10.32 -1.52
N ARG A 21 -10.19 9.55 -1.82
CA ARG A 21 -10.52 8.33 -1.09
C ARG A 21 -9.40 7.31 -1.19
N TYR A 22 -8.84 7.10 -2.38
CA TYR A 22 -7.71 6.18 -2.56
C TYR A 22 -6.49 6.66 -1.77
N ASP A 23 -6.15 7.95 -1.79
CA ASP A 23 -5.04 8.47 -0.97
C ASP A 23 -5.23 8.16 0.52
N SER A 24 -6.46 8.33 1.04
CA SER A 24 -6.81 7.92 2.40
C SER A 24 -6.62 6.42 2.63
N ASP A 25 -7.02 5.58 1.66
CA ASP A 25 -6.83 4.13 1.76
C ASP A 25 -5.34 3.73 1.71
N TYR A 26 -4.50 4.43 0.93
CA TYR A 26 -3.04 4.26 0.94
C TYR A 26 -2.44 4.56 2.32
N LEU A 27 -2.87 5.65 2.96
CA LEU A 27 -2.49 5.97 4.34
C LEU A 27 -2.94 4.86 5.30
N GLY A 28 -4.16 4.36 5.13
CA GLY A 28 -4.69 3.25 5.93
C GLY A 28 -3.85 1.97 5.81
N VAL A 29 -3.41 1.60 4.60
CA VAL A 29 -2.52 0.45 4.40
C VAL A 29 -1.16 0.67 5.09
N ASN A 30 -0.57 1.85 4.94
CA ASN A 30 0.73 2.15 5.56
C ASN A 30 0.64 2.15 7.09
N PHE A 31 -0.44 2.70 7.66
CA PHE A 31 -0.70 2.68 9.10
C PHE A 31 -0.82 1.25 9.64
N LYS A 32 -1.65 0.41 9.00
CA LYS A 32 -1.80 -1.01 9.38
C LYS A 32 -0.50 -1.80 9.24
N SER A 33 0.24 -1.56 8.17
CA SER A 33 1.54 -2.19 7.93
C SER A 33 2.56 -1.82 9.01
N SER A 34 2.51 -0.60 9.54
CA SER A 34 3.40 -0.16 10.62
C SER A 34 3.20 -0.98 11.90
N PHE A 35 1.94 -1.31 12.25
CA PHE A 35 1.67 -2.24 13.36
C PHE A 35 2.20 -3.64 13.08
N LEU A 36 2.08 -4.13 11.84
CA LEU A 36 2.63 -5.44 11.48
C LEU A 36 4.16 -5.48 11.56
N VAL A 37 4.86 -4.40 11.17
CA VAL A 37 6.31 -4.29 11.36
C VAL A 37 6.66 -4.40 12.84
N ILE A 38 6.03 -3.57 13.68
CA ILE A 38 6.27 -3.59 15.14
C ILE A 38 5.96 -4.97 15.73
N GLY A 39 4.81 -5.55 15.39
CA GLY A 39 4.41 -6.87 15.86
C GLY A 39 5.40 -7.98 15.47
N ASN A 40 5.84 -8.00 14.21
CA ASN A 40 6.83 -8.98 13.74
C ASN A 40 8.20 -8.79 14.42
N ILE A 41 8.65 -7.54 14.63
CA ILE A 41 9.89 -7.26 15.37
C ILE A 41 9.78 -7.72 16.83
N THR A 42 8.63 -7.50 17.48
CA THR A 42 8.38 -7.99 18.83
C THR A 42 8.44 -9.51 18.91
N ILE A 43 7.85 -10.21 17.94
CA ILE A 43 7.94 -11.68 17.86
C ILE A 43 9.40 -12.13 17.67
N LEU A 44 10.16 -11.50 16.76
CA LEU A 44 11.58 -11.80 16.57
C LEU A 44 12.37 -11.60 17.87
N GLY A 45 12.14 -10.49 18.57
CA GLY A 45 12.76 -10.20 19.86
C GLY A 45 12.45 -11.26 20.90
N PHE A 46 11.20 -11.72 20.96
CA PHE A 46 10.80 -12.84 21.82
C PHE A 46 11.54 -14.13 21.46
N LEU A 47 11.53 -14.53 20.18
CA LEU A 47 12.19 -15.76 19.72
C LEU A 47 13.69 -15.76 20.04
N ILE A 48 14.38 -14.64 19.81
CA ILE A 48 15.81 -14.50 20.09
C ILE A 48 16.08 -14.55 21.59
N SER A 49 15.30 -13.83 22.40
CA SER A 49 15.48 -13.76 23.86
C SER A 49 15.30 -15.12 24.54
N TYR A 50 14.49 -15.99 23.95
CA TYR A 50 14.16 -17.32 24.49
C TYR A 50 14.74 -18.46 23.66
N PHE A 51 15.72 -18.19 22.77
CA PHE A 51 16.27 -19.18 21.85
C PHE A 51 16.75 -20.48 22.55
N THR A 52 17.35 -20.37 23.73
CA THR A 52 17.84 -21.54 24.48
C THR A 52 16.74 -22.30 25.24
N LYS A 53 15.57 -21.69 25.42
CA LYS A 53 14.44 -22.24 26.19
C LYS A 53 13.34 -22.81 25.29
N ILE A 54 13.30 -22.37 24.03
CA ILE A 54 12.31 -22.80 23.04
C ILE A 54 12.80 -24.05 22.32
N ASN A 55 11.87 -24.93 21.96
CA ASN A 55 12.15 -26.06 21.09
C ASN A 55 12.64 -25.58 19.72
N MET A 56 13.79 -26.10 19.26
CA MET A 56 14.42 -25.67 18.01
C MET A 56 13.51 -25.78 16.78
N GLN A 57 12.67 -26.81 16.67
CA GLN A 57 11.74 -26.96 15.55
C GLN A 57 10.70 -25.84 15.56
N PHE A 58 10.12 -25.55 16.74
CA PHE A 58 9.18 -24.44 16.90
C PHE A 58 9.83 -23.09 16.57
N PHE A 59 11.05 -22.86 17.06
CA PHE A 59 11.81 -21.65 16.79
C PHE A 59 11.96 -21.41 15.28
N TYR A 60 12.44 -22.40 14.52
CA TYR A 60 12.64 -22.24 13.07
C TYR A 60 11.32 -22.04 12.30
N ILE A 61 10.25 -22.73 12.69
CA ILE A 61 8.92 -22.53 12.07
C ILE A 61 8.42 -21.11 12.32
N SER A 62 8.45 -20.65 13.58
CA SER A 62 7.98 -19.31 13.94
C SER A 62 8.85 -18.22 13.30
N LEU A 63 10.16 -18.42 13.25
CA LEU A 63 11.10 -17.52 12.57
C LEU A 63 10.80 -17.40 11.08
N PHE A 64 10.55 -18.52 10.40
CA PHE A 64 10.22 -18.54 8.98
C PHE A 64 8.90 -17.79 8.70
N ILE A 65 7.85 -18.06 9.49
CA ILE A 65 6.55 -17.38 9.32
C ILE A 65 6.67 -15.87 9.57
N THR A 66 7.40 -15.48 10.62
CA THR A 66 7.65 -14.06 10.95
C THR A 66 8.38 -13.34 9.82
N THR A 67 9.41 -13.98 9.26
CA THR A 67 10.20 -13.43 8.15
C THR A 67 9.35 -13.28 6.90
N CYS A 68 8.53 -14.28 6.57
CA CYS A 68 7.58 -14.21 5.46
C CYS A 68 6.53 -13.10 5.67
N SER A 69 5.96 -12.98 6.87
CA SER A 69 5.02 -11.91 7.20
C SER A 69 5.67 -10.54 7.00
N LEU A 70 6.86 -10.33 7.55
CA LEU A 70 7.59 -9.07 7.41
C LEU A 70 7.92 -8.76 5.94
N PHE A 71 8.34 -9.75 5.16
CA PHE A 71 8.58 -9.59 3.72
C PHE A 71 7.33 -9.08 2.98
N PHE A 72 6.15 -9.68 3.22
CA PHE A 72 4.90 -9.21 2.62
C PHE A 72 4.45 -7.84 3.17
N THR A 73 4.73 -7.52 4.44
CA THR A 73 4.51 -6.17 4.99
C THR A 73 5.31 -5.13 4.21
N LEU A 74 6.60 -5.41 3.94
CA LEU A 74 7.48 -4.51 3.18
C LEU A 74 7.01 -4.34 1.73
N LEU A 75 6.51 -5.41 1.10
CA LEU A 75 5.88 -5.33 -0.22
C LEU A 75 4.60 -4.50 -0.21
N ALA A 76 3.80 -4.53 0.86
CA ALA A 76 2.59 -3.74 0.99
C ALA A 76 2.87 -2.23 1.12
N ILE A 77 3.95 -1.83 1.79
CA ILE A 77 4.31 -0.40 1.93
C ILE A 77 5.09 0.14 0.73
N LYS A 78 5.72 -0.73 -0.08
CA LYS A 78 6.47 -0.32 -1.27
C LYS A 78 5.67 0.69 -2.12
N PRO A 79 6.26 1.84 -2.50
CA PRO A 79 5.60 2.82 -3.36
C PRO A 79 5.20 2.21 -4.70
N TYR A 80 3.99 2.54 -5.17
CA TYR A 80 3.53 2.14 -6.49
C TYR A 80 3.77 3.30 -7.47
N LEU A 81 4.85 3.20 -8.24
CA LEU A 81 5.31 4.26 -9.16
C LEU A 81 5.10 3.91 -10.64
N LYS A 82 4.31 2.87 -10.94
CA LYS A 82 4.04 2.51 -12.33
C LYS A 82 3.10 3.54 -12.95
N SER A 83 3.64 4.35 -13.86
CA SER A 83 2.85 5.08 -14.85
C SER A 83 2.28 4.08 -15.86
N ASN A 84 1.03 4.29 -16.29
CA ASN A 84 0.36 3.39 -17.21
C ASN A 84 0.40 3.90 -18.66
N SER A 85 1.10 5.00 -18.94
CA SER A 85 1.06 5.61 -20.27
C SER A 85 2.43 5.98 -20.81
N ASN A 86 2.52 5.85 -22.14
CA ASN A 86 3.52 6.52 -22.97
C ASN A 86 3.27 8.05 -23.02
N LYS A 87 2.41 8.61 -22.16
CA LYS A 87 2.00 10.01 -22.12
C LYS A 87 2.40 10.59 -20.78
N ASN A 88 3.17 11.66 -20.77
CA ASN A 88 3.55 12.31 -19.51
C ASN A 88 2.30 12.92 -18.87
N SER A 89 1.79 12.30 -17.81
CA SER A 89 0.72 12.86 -16.98
C SER A 89 1.13 14.22 -16.42
N LEU A 90 0.17 15.14 -16.27
CA LEU A 90 0.40 16.47 -15.72
C LEU A 90 0.02 16.56 -14.23
N ILE A 91 -0.58 15.50 -13.69
CA ILE A 91 -0.95 15.41 -12.27
C ILE A 91 -0.23 14.30 -11.52
N PHE A 92 0.25 13.25 -12.20
CA PHE A 92 1.04 12.20 -11.57
C PHE A 92 2.42 12.72 -11.20
N PHE A 93 2.72 12.76 -9.90
CA PHE A 93 3.92 13.42 -9.39
C PHE A 93 5.22 12.88 -10.00
N ASN A 94 5.31 11.59 -10.28
CA ASN A 94 6.51 10.99 -10.86
C ASN A 94 6.73 11.48 -12.30
N ASP A 95 5.68 11.68 -13.07
CA ASP A 95 5.80 12.22 -14.43
C ASP A 95 6.11 13.72 -14.39
N VAL A 96 5.45 14.47 -13.50
CA VAL A 96 5.68 15.91 -13.30
C VAL A 96 7.11 16.19 -12.86
N ALA A 97 7.65 15.39 -11.93
CA ALA A 97 9.03 15.54 -11.44
C ALA A 97 10.09 15.31 -12.54
N ASN A 98 9.74 14.60 -13.61
CA ASN A 98 10.64 14.29 -14.73
C ASN A 98 10.49 15.25 -15.93
N VAL A 99 9.68 16.31 -15.80
CA VAL A 99 9.46 17.31 -16.86
C VAL A 99 10.08 18.66 -16.45
N LYS A 100 10.77 19.34 -17.38
CA LYS A 100 11.32 20.69 -17.15
C LYS A 100 10.19 21.69 -16.89
N TYR A 101 10.44 22.65 -15.99
CA TYR A 101 9.45 23.65 -15.58
C TYR A 101 8.78 24.40 -16.75
N ASP A 102 9.57 24.93 -17.70
CA ASP A 102 9.02 25.68 -18.85
C ASP A 102 8.11 24.81 -19.72
N ILE A 103 8.46 23.53 -19.89
CA ILE A 103 7.67 22.56 -20.65
C ILE A 103 6.36 22.27 -19.90
N LEU A 104 6.43 22.13 -18.57
CA LEU A 104 5.26 21.91 -17.73
C LEU A 104 4.28 23.09 -17.81
N CYS A 105 4.78 24.33 -17.67
CA CYS A 105 3.98 25.55 -17.81
C CYS A 105 3.27 25.61 -19.16
N ASN A 106 4.01 25.35 -20.25
CA ASN A 106 3.44 25.34 -21.59
C ASN A 106 2.37 24.25 -21.77
N LYS A 107 2.58 23.05 -21.20
CA LYS A 107 1.58 21.98 -21.26
C LYS A 107 0.32 22.32 -20.46
N LEU A 108 0.47 22.92 -19.28
CA LEU A 108 -0.66 23.33 -18.44
C LEU A 108 -1.48 24.45 -19.08
N ASN A 109 -0.83 25.45 -19.68
CA ASN A 109 -1.51 26.56 -20.35
C ASN A 109 -2.31 26.10 -21.58
N ASN A 110 -1.86 25.03 -22.23
CA ASN A 110 -2.51 24.46 -23.42
C ASN A 110 -3.39 23.24 -23.11
N LEU A 111 -3.63 22.93 -21.82
CA LEU A 111 -4.35 21.75 -21.41
C LEU A 111 -5.84 21.86 -21.72
N SER A 112 -6.35 20.98 -22.57
CA SER A 112 -7.79 20.89 -22.83
C SER A 112 -8.54 20.26 -21.65
N LYS A 113 -9.82 20.58 -21.49
CA LYS A 113 -10.65 19.97 -20.44
C LYS A 113 -10.76 18.44 -20.58
N GLU A 114 -10.82 17.94 -21.80
CA GLU A 114 -10.89 16.50 -22.06
C GLU A 114 -9.58 15.82 -21.70
N GLN A 115 -8.43 16.43 -22.03
CA GLN A 115 -7.12 15.94 -21.62
C GLN A 115 -7.00 15.88 -20.09
N TYR A 116 -7.44 16.92 -19.39
CA TYR A 116 -7.44 16.94 -17.93
C TYR A 116 -8.34 15.85 -17.32
N ILE A 117 -9.54 15.64 -17.85
CA ILE A 117 -10.43 14.57 -17.39
C ILE A 117 -9.82 13.19 -17.63
N ASN A 118 -9.17 12.99 -18.79
CA ASN A 118 -8.50 11.73 -19.09
C ASN A 118 -7.33 11.48 -18.15
N ASP A 119 -6.55 12.50 -17.81
CA ASP A 119 -5.46 12.42 -16.84
C ASP A 119 -5.98 12.04 -15.44
N LEU A 120 -7.11 12.63 -15.00
CA LEU A 120 -7.78 12.24 -13.76
C LEU A 120 -8.27 10.78 -13.76
N ILE A 121 -8.82 10.32 -14.89
CA ILE A 121 -9.27 8.92 -15.03
C ILE A 121 -8.07 7.97 -14.94
N GLU A 122 -6.95 8.32 -15.60
CA GLU A 122 -5.72 7.55 -15.54
C GLU A 122 -5.17 7.49 -14.12
N GLN A 123 -5.08 8.63 -13.43
CA GLN A 123 -4.63 8.70 -12.04
C GLN A 123 -5.51 7.86 -11.11
N MET A 124 -6.84 7.96 -11.25
CA MET A 124 -7.79 7.13 -10.50
C MET A 124 -7.55 5.64 -10.76
N TYR A 125 -7.33 5.24 -12.01
CA TYR A 125 -7.06 3.85 -12.38
C TYR A 125 -5.74 3.35 -11.79
N VAL A 126 -4.65 4.09 -11.96
CA VAL A 126 -3.30 3.77 -11.45
C VAL A 126 -3.32 3.61 -9.94
N LEU A 127 -3.93 4.56 -9.22
CA LEU A 127 -4.07 4.51 -7.77
C LEU A 127 -4.85 3.27 -7.33
N SER A 128 -6.00 2.98 -7.97
CA SER A 128 -6.81 1.81 -7.63
C SER A 128 -6.06 0.49 -7.83
N LYS A 129 -5.25 0.38 -8.90
CA LYS A 129 -4.40 -0.79 -9.18
C LYS A 129 -3.30 -0.97 -8.16
N GLY A 130 -2.59 0.11 -7.82
CA GLY A 130 -1.58 0.05 -6.76
C GLY A 130 -2.19 -0.32 -5.41
N LEU A 131 -3.37 0.23 -5.08
CA LEU A 131 -4.08 -0.07 -3.85
C LEU A 131 -4.51 -1.54 -3.76
N GLN A 132 -5.02 -2.11 -4.86
CA GLN A 132 -5.36 -3.53 -4.95
C GLN A 132 -4.15 -4.43 -4.63
N ILE A 133 -2.98 -4.12 -5.20
CA ILE A 133 -1.75 -4.88 -4.97
C ILE A 133 -1.30 -4.75 -3.52
N LYS A 134 -1.33 -3.52 -2.97
CA LYS A 134 -0.96 -3.25 -1.58
C LYS A 134 -1.84 -4.00 -0.59
N PHE A 135 -3.16 -3.99 -0.76
CA PHE A 135 -4.08 -4.77 0.08
C PHE A 135 -3.89 -6.27 -0.06
N LYS A 136 -3.57 -6.78 -1.26
CA LYS A 136 -3.26 -8.20 -1.45
C LYS A 136 -2.07 -8.62 -0.57
N TYR A 137 -0.98 -7.86 -0.59
CA TYR A 137 0.19 -8.14 0.25
C TYR A 137 -0.09 -7.93 1.74
N LEU A 138 -0.84 -6.88 2.10
CA LEU A 138 -1.25 -6.64 3.49
C LEU A 138 -2.07 -7.81 4.04
N ASN A 139 -3.00 -8.36 3.25
CA ASN A 139 -3.81 -9.51 3.66
C ASN A 139 -2.95 -10.75 3.90
N ILE A 140 -2.04 -11.08 2.97
CA ILE A 140 -1.10 -12.20 3.13
C ILE A 140 -0.27 -12.03 4.40
N SER A 141 0.30 -10.84 4.59
CA SER A 141 1.10 -10.51 5.76
C SER A 141 0.33 -10.64 7.07
N THR A 142 -0.91 -10.13 7.10
CA THR A 142 -1.79 -10.18 8.26
C THR A 142 -2.14 -11.62 8.62
N THR A 143 -2.48 -12.44 7.62
CA THR A 143 -2.77 -13.86 7.83
C THR A 143 -1.57 -14.61 8.41
N LEU A 144 -0.36 -14.41 7.86
CA LEU A 144 0.85 -15.02 8.38
C LEU A 144 1.16 -14.58 9.81
N PHE A 145 1.00 -13.28 10.10
CA PHE A 145 1.18 -12.73 11.44
C PHE A 145 0.20 -13.38 12.44
N MET A 146 -1.08 -13.45 12.08
CA MET A 146 -2.11 -14.06 12.93
C MET A 146 -1.86 -15.55 13.19
N ILE A 147 -1.48 -16.30 12.15
CA ILE A 147 -1.09 -17.72 12.30
C ILE A 147 0.05 -17.84 13.32
N ASN A 148 1.07 -16.99 13.22
CA ASN A 148 2.22 -17.06 14.12
C ASN A 148 1.86 -16.67 15.56
N CYS A 149 1.02 -15.64 15.76
CA CYS A 149 0.51 -15.27 17.07
C CYS A 149 -0.26 -16.43 17.72
N VAL A 150 -1.11 -17.13 16.96
CA VAL A 150 -1.84 -18.31 17.46
C VAL A 150 -0.89 -19.45 17.81
N LEU A 151 0.11 -19.72 16.96
CA LEU A 151 1.12 -20.75 17.23
C LEU A 151 1.94 -20.45 18.50
N LEU A 152 2.36 -19.20 18.68
CA LEU A 152 3.06 -18.75 19.89
C LEU A 152 2.18 -18.87 21.12
N PHE A 153 0.92 -18.46 21.03
CA PHE A 153 -0.02 -18.59 22.14
C PHE A 153 -0.20 -20.05 22.57
N ILE A 154 -0.44 -20.96 21.62
CA ILE A 154 -0.55 -22.40 21.88
C ILE A 154 0.74 -22.94 22.51
N TYR A 155 1.90 -22.56 21.98
CA TYR A 155 3.20 -23.03 22.49
C TYR A 155 3.46 -22.58 23.93
N VAL A 156 3.15 -21.33 24.26
CA VAL A 156 3.27 -20.80 25.63
C VAL A 156 2.34 -21.55 26.58
N LEU A 157 1.10 -21.84 26.18
CA LEU A 157 0.19 -22.64 27.01
C LEU A 157 0.75 -24.04 27.31
N PHE A 158 1.34 -24.71 26.31
CA PHE A 158 1.96 -26.02 26.52
C PHE A 158 3.16 -25.98 27.47
N ILE A 159 3.94 -24.90 27.47
CA ILE A 159 5.03 -24.71 28.44
C ILE A 159 4.48 -24.43 29.83
N LEU A 160 3.48 -23.56 29.97
CA LEU A 160 2.96 -23.14 31.29
C LEU A 160 2.17 -24.24 32.01
N VAL A 161 1.59 -25.18 31.26
CA VAL A 161 0.84 -26.32 31.83
C VAL A 161 1.78 -27.47 32.24
N LYS A 162 3.06 -27.40 31.86
CA LYS A 162 4.11 -28.32 32.31
C LYS A 162 4.81 -27.79 33.55
#